data_AF-A0A328SLI2-F1
#
_entry.id   AF-A0A328SLI2-F1
#
_cell.length_a   1.000
_cell.length_b   1.000
_cell.length_c   1.000
_cell.angle_alpha   90.00
_cell.angle_beta   90.00
_cell.angle_gamma   90.00
#
_symmetry.space_group_name_H-M   'P 1'
#
loop_
_entity.id
_entity.type
_entity.pdbx_description
1 polymer ?
#
loop_
_entity_poly.entity_id
_entity_poly.type
_entity_poly.pdbx_seq_one_letter_code
_entity_poly.pdbx_strand_id
1 'polypeptide(L)'
;MKAITSKVSKSLPIGARLKCIDNTGAREVEIISVKGFKGVRRRLATAGVGDMVVISVKKGTADMRREVTTAVVVRQKKEYRRANGLRVKFEDNA
;
A
#
# COMPACT_ATOMS: atom_id res chain seq x y z
N MET A 1 15.72 3.38 0.97
CA MET A 1 15.10 2.44 0.00
C MET A 1 15.93 2.42 -1.26
N LYS A 2 16.10 1.26 -1.89
CA LYS A 2 16.78 1.16 -3.19
C LYS A 2 15.93 1.87 -4.25
N ALA A 3 16.57 2.51 -5.22
CA ALA A 3 15.86 3.22 -6.28
C ALA A 3 14.99 2.25 -7.10
N ILE A 4 13.74 2.65 -7.34
CA ILE A 4 12.82 1.96 -8.25
C ILE A 4 12.88 2.68 -9.59
N THR A 5 13.07 1.94 -10.67
CA THR A 5 13.20 2.49 -12.04
C THR A 5 11.88 3.03 -12.60
N SER A 6 10.75 2.65 -11.99
CA SER A 6 9.40 3.04 -12.39
C SER A 6 8.92 4.29 -11.64
N LYS A 7 8.19 5.16 -12.33
CA LYS A 7 7.54 6.34 -11.72
C LYS A 7 6.14 5.95 -11.22
N VAL A 8 6.05 5.63 -9.93
CA VAL A 8 4.82 5.14 -9.30
C VAL A 8 3.86 6.30 -8.98
N SER A 9 2.65 6.24 -9.53
CA SER A 9 1.54 7.13 -9.16
C SER A 9 0.94 6.66 -7.83
N LYS A 10 1.20 7.37 -6.74
CA LYS A 10 0.68 7.01 -5.41
C LYS A 10 -0.79 7.37 -5.29
N SER A 11 -1.66 6.37 -5.17
CA SER A 11 -3.12 6.53 -5.17
C SER A 11 -3.83 5.96 -3.96
N LEU A 12 -3.08 5.41 -2.99
CA LEU A 12 -3.63 4.73 -1.83
C LEU A 12 -3.49 5.66 -0.60
N PRO A 13 -4.51 6.45 -0.25
CA PRO A 13 -4.43 7.30 0.92
C PRO A 13 -4.45 6.49 2.22
N ILE A 14 -4.04 7.12 3.32
CA ILE A 14 -4.39 6.62 4.67
C ILE A 14 -5.91 6.40 4.77
N GLY A 15 -6.32 5.36 5.49
CA GLY A 15 -7.69 4.87 5.55
C GLY A 15 -8.10 3.97 4.38
N ALA A 16 -7.28 3.85 3.32
CA ALA A 16 -7.57 2.91 2.24
C ALA A 16 -7.47 1.46 2.75
N ARG A 17 -8.41 0.63 2.32
CA ARG A 17 -8.42 -0.81 2.59
C ARG A 17 -7.91 -1.62 1.41
N LEU A 18 -7.05 -2.59 1.71
CA LEU A 18 -6.37 -3.44 0.74
C LEU A 18 -6.52 -4.91 1.13
N LYS A 19 -6.40 -5.79 0.13
CA LYS A 19 -6.35 -7.23 0.37
C LYS A 19 -4.96 -7.62 0.86
N CYS A 20 -4.89 -8.47 1.88
CA CYS A 20 -3.62 -9.12 2.23
C CYS A 20 -3.39 -10.30 1.29
N ILE A 21 -2.18 -10.45 0.76
CA ILE A 21 -1.82 -11.47 -0.26
C ILE A 21 -0.72 -12.41 0.23
N ASP A 22 -0.68 -12.62 1.54
CA ASP A 22 0.22 -13.55 2.20
C ASP A 22 -0.57 -14.65 2.93
N ASN A 23 0.15 -15.54 3.60
CA ASN A 23 -0.38 -16.65 4.39
C ASN A 23 -0.32 -16.37 5.91
N THR A 24 -0.26 -15.11 6.34
CA THR A 24 -0.18 -14.74 7.77
C THR A 24 -1.49 -14.93 8.53
N GLY A 25 -2.62 -15.04 7.80
CA GLY A 25 -3.97 -15.10 8.37
C GLY A 25 -4.70 -13.76 8.33
N ALA A 26 -4.04 -12.66 7.96
CA ALA A 26 -4.71 -11.42 7.57
C ALA A 26 -5.39 -11.57 6.20
N ARG A 27 -6.56 -10.92 6.01
CA ARG A 27 -7.33 -10.93 4.75
C ARG A 27 -7.60 -9.53 4.22
N GLU A 28 -7.92 -8.59 5.09
CA GLU A 28 -8.14 -7.19 4.73
C GLU A 28 -7.42 -6.29 5.73
N VAL A 29 -6.65 -5.34 5.20
CA VAL A 29 -5.80 -4.42 5.97
C VAL A 29 -6.15 -2.98 5.61
N GLU A 30 -5.92 -2.06 6.55
CA GLU A 30 -6.15 -0.62 6.35
C GLU A 30 -4.86 0.16 6.59
N ILE A 31 -4.52 1.08 5.69
CA ILE A 31 -3.32 1.92 5.82
C ILE A 31 -3.54 2.97 6.91
N ILE A 32 -2.68 2.99 7.92
CA ILE A 32 -2.71 3.99 8.99
C ILE A 32 -1.65 5.07 8.74
N SER A 33 -0.47 4.68 8.25
CA SER A 33 0.59 5.65 7.91
C SER A 33 1.49 5.15 6.78
N VAL A 34 2.17 6.09 6.14
CA VAL A 34 3.11 5.81 5.04
C VAL A 34 4.52 6.21 5.48
N LYS A 35 5.44 5.24 5.50
CA LYS A 35 6.78 5.47 6.06
C LYS A 35 7.55 6.46 5.19
N GLY A 36 8.11 7.50 5.82
CA GLY A 36 8.90 8.53 5.14
C GLY A 36 8.10 9.55 4.34
N PHE A 37 6.76 9.53 4.41
CA PHE A 37 5.95 10.57 3.79
C PHE A 37 6.17 11.93 4.47
N LYS A 38 6.55 12.93 3.69
CA LYS A 38 6.60 14.34 4.10
C LYS A 38 5.47 15.09 3.41
N GLY A 39 4.44 15.44 4.17
CA GLY A 39 3.24 16.10 3.67
C GLY A 39 3.30 17.62 3.71
N VAL A 40 2.22 18.23 3.24
CA VAL A 40 1.91 19.65 3.42
C VAL A 40 0.49 19.78 3.97
N ARG A 41 0.12 20.95 4.49
CA ARG A 41 -1.21 21.20 5.05
C ARG A 41 -2.31 20.75 4.08
N ARG A 42 -3.32 20.03 4.58
CA ARG A 42 -4.47 19.46 3.83
C ARG A 42 -4.13 18.37 2.81
N ARG A 43 -2.90 17.85 2.76
CA ARG A 43 -2.56 16.69 1.92
C ARG A 43 -2.57 15.41 2.76
N LEU A 44 -3.40 14.45 2.36
CA LEU A 44 -3.37 13.10 2.93
C LEU A 44 -2.08 12.39 2.53
N ALA A 45 -1.53 11.60 3.45
CA ALA A 45 -0.44 10.69 3.13
C ALA A 45 -0.95 9.62 2.15
N THR A 46 -0.21 9.42 1.06
CA THR A 46 -0.53 8.43 0.04
C THR A 46 0.64 7.49 -0.21
N ALA A 47 0.30 6.23 -0.47
CA ALA A 47 1.21 5.16 -0.84
C ALA A 47 0.93 4.67 -2.27
N GLY A 48 1.89 3.95 -2.81
CA GLY A 48 1.77 3.16 -4.03
C GLY A 48 2.69 1.95 -3.97
N VAL A 49 2.72 1.19 -5.06
CA VAL A 49 3.56 -0.02 -5.21
C VAL A 49 5.02 0.25 -4.79
N GLY A 50 5.54 -0.59 -3.90
CA GLY A 50 6.88 -0.52 -3.35
C GLY A 50 7.04 0.34 -2.10
N ASP A 51 6.01 1.11 -1.70
CA ASP A 51 6.06 1.85 -0.44
C ASP A 51 5.86 0.92 0.77
N MET A 52 6.62 1.19 1.83
CA MET A 52 6.40 0.58 3.14
C MET A 52 5.36 1.41 3.92
N VAL A 53 4.33 0.73 4.41
CA VAL A 53 3.19 1.31 5.11
C VAL A 53 3.01 0.66 6.48
N VAL A 54 2.43 1.39 7.42
CA VAL A 54 1.91 0.81 8.68
C VAL A 54 0.43 0.56 8.47
N ILE A 55 0.00 -0.66 8.76
CA ILE A 55 -1.37 -1.13 8.54
C ILE A 55 -2.00 -1.63 9.83
N SER A 56 -3.33 -1.66 9.87
CA SER A 56 -4.11 -2.39 10.86
C SER A 56 -4.94 -3.46 10.17
N VAL A 57 -4.91 -4.68 10.70
CA VAL A 57 -5.68 -5.81 10.18
C VAL A 57 -7.15 -5.65 10.55
N LYS A 58 -8.01 -5.52 9.54
CA LYS A 58 -9.47 -5.37 9.72
C LYS A 58 -10.21 -6.70 9.63
N LYS A 59 -9.74 -7.62 8.78
CA LYS A 59 -10.26 -8.98 8.67
C LYS A 59 -9.12 -9.99 8.66
N GLY A 60 -9.31 -11.10 9.35
CA GLY A 60 -8.32 -12.17 9.50
C GLY A 60 -8.70 -13.16 10.60
N THR A 61 -7.75 -14.02 10.96
CA THR A 61 -7.78 -14.87 12.16
C THR A 61 -7.96 -14.02 13.43
N ALA A 62 -8.38 -14.65 14.53
CA ALA A 62 -8.62 -13.93 15.79
C ALA A 62 -7.36 -13.20 16.28
N ASP A 63 -6.21 -13.87 16.20
CA ASP A 63 -4.92 -13.37 16.68
C ASP A 63 -4.43 -12.16 15.87
N MET A 64 -4.59 -12.20 14.54
CA MET A 64 -4.14 -11.12 13.65
C MET A 64 -5.09 -9.91 13.66
N ARG A 65 -6.36 -10.08 14.00
CA ARG A 65 -7.36 -9.00 13.87
C ARG A 65 -7.04 -7.87 14.85
N ARG A 66 -7.09 -6.63 14.37
CA ARG A 66 -6.72 -5.39 15.09
C ARG A 66 -5.22 -5.19 15.32
N GLU A 67 -4.37 -6.16 14.96
CA GLU A 67 -2.93 -5.99 15.03
C GLU A 67 -2.47 -4.83 14.14
N VAL A 68 -1.51 -4.05 14.64
CA VAL A 68 -0.85 -2.98 13.90
C VAL A 68 0.55 -3.45 13.53
N THR A 69 0.82 -3.57 12.24
CA THR A 69 2.11 -4.07 11.74
C THR A 69 2.53 -3.31 10.48
N THR A 70 3.73 -3.59 9.96
CA THR A 70 4.22 -3.01 8.72
C THR A 70 3.97 -3.92 7.53
N ALA A 71 3.64 -3.34 6.38
CA ALA A 71 3.47 -4.04 5.12
C ALA A 71 4.12 -3.28 3.96
N VAL A 72 4.23 -3.94 2.81
CA VAL A 72 4.68 -3.33 1.54
C VAL A 72 3.56 -3.46 0.53
N VAL A 73 3.24 -2.37 -0.16
CA VAL A 73 2.24 -2.40 -1.24
C VAL A 73 2.85 -3.12 -2.45
N VAL A 74 2.20 -4.19 -2.91
CA VAL A 74 2.66 -5.03 -4.02
C VAL A 74 1.86 -4.75 -5.30
N ARG A 75 0.55 -4.51 -5.17
CA ARG A 75 -0.37 -4.27 -6.30
C ARG A 75 -1.20 -3.01 -6.09
N GLN A 76 -1.49 -2.32 -7.18
CA GLN A 76 -2.42 -1.20 -7.20
C GLN A 76 -3.21 -1.15 -8.51
N LYS A 77 -4.49 -0.77 -8.42
CA LYS A 77 -5.38 -0.53 -9.58
C LYS A 77 -4.98 0.70 -10.39
N LYS A 78 -4.42 1.72 -9.74
CA LYS A 78 -3.99 2.93 -10.44
C LYS A 78 -2.76 2.61 -11.27
N GLU A 79 -2.82 2.88 -12.56
CA GLU A 79 -1.67 2.68 -13.43
C GLU A 79 -0.45 3.53 -13.04
N TYR A 80 0.73 2.96 -13.25
CA TYR A 80 2.00 3.66 -13.12
C TYR A 80 2.91 3.38 -14.32
N ARG A 81 3.90 4.27 -14.53
CA ARG A 81 4.75 4.25 -15.72
C ARG A 81 6.08 3.53 -15.42
N ARG A 82 6.39 2.52 -16.23
CA ARG A 82 7.70 1.85 -16.24
C ARG A 82 8.75 2.67 -16.99
N ALA A 83 10.02 2.32 -16.83
CA ALA A 83 11.13 3.01 -17.49
C ALA A 83 11.02 3.00 -19.02
N ASN A 84 10.49 1.92 -19.60
CA ASN A 84 10.24 1.79 -21.04
C ASN A 84 9.00 2.53 -21.55
N GLY A 85 8.34 3.34 -20.71
CA GLY A 85 7.16 4.13 -21.08
C GLY A 85 5.82 3.42 -20.96
N LEU A 86 5.79 2.09 -20.86
CA LEU A 86 4.54 1.34 -20.68
C LEU A 86 3.87 1.67 -19.34
N ARG A 87 2.54 1.72 -19.36
CA ARG A 87 1.71 1.83 -18.16
C ARG A 87 1.22 0.46 -17.73
N VAL A 88 1.34 0.17 -16.44
CA VAL A 88 0.90 -1.11 -15.85
C VAL A 88 -0.05 -0.83 -14.70
N LYS A 89 -1.13 -1.61 -14.62
CA LYS A 89 -2.09 -1.64 -13.53
C LYS A 89 -2.40 -3.08 -13.13
N PHE A 90 -2.84 -3.28 -11.90
CA PHE A 90 -3.28 -4.57 -11.40
C PHE A 90 -4.81 -4.63 -11.27
N GLU A 91 -5.33 -5.85 -11.11
CA GLU A 91 -6.75 -6.11 -10.92
C GLU A 91 -7.26 -5.57 -9.57
N ASP A 92 -6.43 -5.57 -8.53
CA ASP A 92 -6.76 -5.12 -7.17
C ASP A 92 -5.64 -4.32 -6.49
N ASN A 93 -5.90 -3.88 -5.26
CA ASN A 93 -4.91 -3.25 -4.38
C ASN A 93 -4.54 -4.24 -3.28
N ALA A 94 -3.25 -4.51 -3.14
CA ALA A 94 -2.69 -5.42 -2.14
C ALA A 94 -1.31 -4.94 -1.68
#